data_AF-A0A379AMP5-F1
#
_entry.id   AF-A0A379AMP5-F1
#
_cell.length_a   1.000
_cell.length_b   1.000
_cell.length_c   1.000
_cell.angle_alpha   90.00
_cell.angle_beta   90.00
_cell.angle_gamma   90.00
#
_symmetry.space_group_name_H-M   'P 1'
#
loop_
_entity.id
_entity.type
_entity.pdbx_description
1 polymer ?
#
loop_
_entity_poly.entity_id
_entity_poly.type
_entity_poly.pdbx_seq_one_letter_code
_entity_poly.pdbx_strand_id
1 'polypeptide(L)' 'MADHLIECNDHDTAQSIVLEGIKRHYDDRLVLLMPRIKSGNPEALEKVLRQQIKQHGATPLLHSTLGAVADASW' A
#
# COMPACT_ATOMS: atom_id res chain seq x y z
N MET A 1 6.43 -12.34 3.21
CA MET A 1 5.33 -12.95 2.44
C MET A 1 4.87 -12.03 1.32
N ALA A 2 4.32 -10.84 1.59
CA ALA A 2 3.96 -9.88 0.54
C ALA A 2 5.15 -9.47 -0.36
N ASP A 3 6.34 -9.24 0.22
CA ASP A 3 7.57 -8.96 -0.56
C ASP A 3 7.91 -10.09 -1.55
N HIS A 4 7.84 -11.35 -1.11
CA HIS A 4 8.06 -12.51 -1.98
C HIS A 4 7.02 -12.64 -3.10
N LEU A 5 5.77 -12.23 -2.85
CA LEU A 5 4.73 -12.22 -3.89
C LEU A 5 5.00 -11.15 -4.94
N ILE A 6 5.50 -9.98 -4.54
CA ILE A 6 5.94 -8.92 -5.46
C ILE A 6 7.12 -9.44 -6.32
N GLU A 7 8.09 -10.13 -5.70
CA GLU A 7 9.20 -10.77 -6.42
C GLU A 7 8.72 -11.86 -7.39
N CYS A 8 7.68 -12.61 -7.04
CA CYS A 8 7.06 -13.63 -7.88
C CYS A 8 6.11 -13.05 -8.95
N ASN A 9 6.00 -11.72 -9.04
CA ASN A 9 5.08 -11.00 -9.93
C ASN A 9 3.58 -11.22 -9.64
N ASP A 10 3.27 -11.74 -8.45
CA ASP A 10 1.92 -11.92 -7.90
C ASP A 10 1.45 -10.62 -7.20
N HIS A 11 1.38 -9.54 -7.98
CA HIS A 11 1.04 -8.20 -7.45
C HIS A 11 -0.40 -8.12 -6.92
N ASP A 12 -1.33 -8.87 -7.51
CA ASP A 12 -2.74 -8.90 -7.09
C ASP A 12 -2.90 -9.51 -5.69
N THR A 13 -2.25 -10.65 -5.46
CA THR A 13 -2.20 -11.32 -4.16
C THR A 13 -1.45 -10.47 -3.13
N ALA A 14 -0.31 -9.88 -3.53
CA ALA A 14 0.45 -8.97 -2.67
C ALA A 14 -0.38 -7.77 -2.22
N GLN A 15 -1.12 -7.16 -3.14
CA GLN A 15 -2.05 -6.06 -2.85
C GLN A 15 -3.11 -6.47 -1.84
N SER A 16 -3.79 -7.60 -2.06
CA SER A 16 -4.85 -8.05 -1.17
C SER A 16 -4.34 -8.26 0.26
N ILE A 17 -3.18 -8.88 0.41
CA ILE A 17 -2.56 -9.11 1.73
C ILE A 17 -2.16 -7.78 2.39
N VAL A 18 -1.55 -6.87 1.64
CA VAL A 18 -1.15 -5.55 2.17
C VAL A 18 -2.37 -4.73 2.58
N LEU A 19 -3.43 -4.72 1.76
CA LEU A 19 -4.68 -4.02 2.07
C LEU A 19 -5.37 -4.61 3.29
N GLU A 20 -5.50 -5.94 3.39
CA GLU A 20 -6.07 -6.58 4.58
C GLU A 20 -5.22 -6.33 5.82
N GLY A 21 -3.90 -6.44 5.71
CA GLY A 21 -2.97 -6.20 6.81
C GLY A 21 -3.14 -4.80 7.38
N ILE A 22 -3.03 -3.76 6.53
CA ILE A 22 -3.17 -2.35 6.95
C ILE A 22 -4.56 -2.07 7.52
N LYS A 23 -5.63 -2.65 6.97
CA LYS A 23 -6.99 -2.48 7.50
C LYS A 23 -7.16 -3.09 8.89
N ARG A 24 -6.51 -4.22 9.16
CA ARG A 24 -6.59 -4.92 10.46
C ARG A 24 -5.67 -4.28 11.50
N HIS A 25 -4.45 -3.95 11.10
CA HIS A 25 -3.46 -3.30 11.96
C HIS A 25 -2.54 -2.43 11.11
N TYR A 26 -2.43 -1.15 11.47
CA TYR A 26 -1.47 -0.25 10.82
C TYR A 26 -0.05 -0.81 10.99
N ASP A 27 0.63 -1.07 9.87
CA ASP A 27 2.00 -1.57 9.85
C ASP A 27 2.79 -0.82 8.76
N ASP A 28 3.78 -0.05 9.21
CA ASP A 28 4.65 0.74 8.34
C ASP A 28 5.38 -0.13 7.29
N ARG A 29 5.65 -1.41 7.58
CA ARG A 29 6.30 -2.31 6.62
C ARG A 29 5.38 -2.63 5.44
N LEU A 30 4.08 -2.80 5.70
CA LEU A 30 3.09 -3.03 4.64
C LEU A 30 2.93 -1.77 3.78
N VAL A 31 2.93 -0.60 4.41
CA VAL A 31 2.88 0.70 3.75
C VAL A 31 4.08 0.88 2.80
N LEU A 32 5.28 0.49 3.22
CA LEU A 32 6.49 0.54 2.37
C LEU A 32 6.43 -0.40 1.15
N LEU A 33 5.63 -1.47 1.21
CA LEU A 33 5.47 -2.40 0.09
C LEU A 33 4.47 -1.89 -0.95
N MET A 34 3.48 -1.06 -0.57
CA MET A 34 2.43 -0.56 -1.47
C MET A 34 2.94 0.02 -2.80
N PRO A 35 3.93 0.93 -2.85
CA PRO A 35 4.42 1.52 -4.09
C PRO A 35 5.26 0.55 -4.93
N ARG A 36 5.69 -0.58 -4.34
CA ARG A 36 6.40 -1.63 -5.08
C ARG A 36 5.45 -2.59 -5.78
N ILE A 37 4.18 -2.62 -5.38
CA ILE A 37 3.16 -3.47 -5.98
C ILE A 37 2.69 -2.82 -7.28
N LYS A 38 3.04 -3.43 -8.42
CA LYS A 38 2.54 -3.03 -9.73
C LYS A 38 1.14 -3.57 -9.94
N SER A 39 0.20 -3.04 -9.17
CA SER A 39 -1.18 -3.48 -9.21
C SER A 39 -1.96 -2.84 -10.35
N GLY A 40 -2.92 -3.58 -10.90
CA GLY A 40 -3.91 -3.02 -11.81
C GLY A 40 -4.92 -2.09 -11.13
N ASN A 41 -4.91 -1.96 -9.80
CA ASN A 41 -5.83 -1.10 -9.05
C ASN A 41 -5.12 -0.28 -7.95
N PRO A 42 -4.35 0.75 -8.32
CA PRO A 42 -3.68 1.65 -7.39
C PRO A 42 -4.67 2.52 -6.57
N GLU A 43 -5.87 2.78 -7.09
CA GLU A 43 -6.90 3.57 -6.40
C GLU A 43 -7.31 2.93 -5.06
N ALA A 44 -7.34 1.60 -4.99
CA ALA A 44 -7.65 0.87 -3.77
C ALA A 44 -6.57 1.09 -2.69
N LEU A 45 -5.29 1.12 -3.10
CA LEU A 45 -4.15 1.40 -2.22
C LEU A 45 -4.21 2.84 -1.70
N GLU A 46 -4.45 3.81 -2.60
CA GLU A 46 -4.61 5.21 -2.21
C GLU A 46 -5.76 5.42 -1.23
N LYS A 47 -6.91 4.79 -1.47
CA LYS A 47 -8.10 4.94 -0.62
C LYS A 47 -7.82 4.48 0.81
N VAL A 48 -7.13 3.34 0.96
CA VAL A 48 -6.74 2.83 2.28
C VAL A 48 -5.71 3.75 2.93
N LEU A 49 -4.69 4.21 2.21
CA LEU A 49 -3.70 5.17 2.74
C LEU A 49 -4.37 6.45 3.25
N ARG A 50 -5.28 7.04 2.48
CA ARG A 50 -6.06 8.22 2.90
C ARG A 50 -6.91 7.94 4.14
N GLN A 51 -7.47 6.74 4.26
CA GLN A 51 -8.22 6.34 5.46
C GLN A 51 -7.29 6.24 6.68
N GLN A 52 -6.11 5.62 6.53
CA GLN A 52 -5.12 5.52 7.60
C GLN A 52 -4.60 6.89 8.04
N ILE A 53 -4.36 7.81 7.10
CA ILE A 53 -3.99 9.21 7.40
C ILE A 53 -5.06 9.89 8.26
N LYS A 54 -6.34 9.63 8.00
CA LYS A 54 -7.43 10.17 8.82
C LYS A 54 -7.50 9.55 10.22
N GLN A 55 -7.12 8.27 10.36
CA GLN A 55 -7.22 7.54 11.62
C GLN A 55 -6.01 7.75 12.54
N HIS A 56 -4.79 7.67 11.97
CA HIS A 56 -3.52 7.75 12.70
C HIS A 56 -2.84 9.11 12.60
N GLY A 57 -3.36 10.01 11.77
CA GLY A 57 -2.73 11.28 11.42
C GLY A 57 -1.86 11.18 10.18
N ALA A 58 -1.51 12.34 9.60
CA ALA A 58 -0.64 12.44 8.44
C ALA A 58 0.82 12.15 8.84
N THR A 59 1.14 10.89 9.08
CA THR A 59 2.52 10.47 9.27
C THR A 59 3.29 10.71 7.96
N PRO A 60 4.57 11.12 8.05
CA PRO A 60 5.39 11.36 6.86
C PRO A 60 5.47 10.11 5.96
N LEU A 61 5.49 8.91 6.56
CA LEU A 61 5.47 7.66 5.80
C LEU A 61 4.20 7.54 4.95
N LEU A 62 3.02 7.69 5.55
CA LEU A 62 1.75 7.56 4.84
C LEU A 62 1.64 8.55 3.68
N HIS A 63 2.10 9.80 3.86
CA HIS A 63 2.04 10.82 2.84
C HIS A 63 3.05 10.55 1.70
N SER A 64 4.27 10.11 2.04
CA SER A 64 5.28 9.70 1.05
C SER A 64 4.81 8.49 0.25
N THR A 65 4.24 7.49 0.91
CA THR A 65 3.71 6.29 0.24
C THR A 65 2.51 6.62 -0.63
N LEU A 66 1.60 7.47 -0.18
CA LEU A 66 0.47 7.93 -0.99
C LEU A 66 0.94 8.62 -2.27
N GLY A 67 1.96 9.47 -2.18
CA GLY A 67 2.58 10.10 -3.35
C GLY A 67 3.21 9.08 -4.29
N ALA A 68 3.96 8.11 -3.77
CA ALA A 68 4.61 7.09 -4.58
C ALA A 68 3.61 6.15 -5.30
N VAL A 69 2.49 5.80 -4.65
CA VAL A 69 1.42 4.99 -5.29
C VAL A 69 0.69 5.79 -6.37
N ALA A 70 0.44 7.09 -6.15
CA ALA A 70 -0.19 7.95 -7.14
C ALA A 70 0.72 8.20 -8.37
N ASP A 71 2.04 8.28 -8.15
CA ASP A 71 3.04 8.43 -9.21
C ASP A 71 3.18 7.15 -10.07
N ALA A 72 3.11 5.98 -9.43
CA ALA A 72 3.18 4.68 -10.12
C ALA A 72 1.96 4.36 -11.02
N SER A 73 0.97 5.24 -11.07
CA SER A 73 -0.27 5.09 -11.85
C SER A 73 -0.21 5.74 -13.25
N TRP A 74 0.95 6.26 -13.69
CA TRP A 74 1.17 6.92 -14.98
C TRP A 74 2.15 6.18 -15.90
#